data_AF-A0A7M1LD67-F1
#
_entry.id   AF-A0A7M1LD67-F1
#
_cell.length_a   1.000
_cell.length_b   1.000
_cell.length_c   1.000
_cell.angle_alpha   90.00
_cell.angle_beta   90.00
_cell.angle_gamma   90.00
#
_symmetry.space_group_name_H-M   'P 1'
#
loop_
_entity.id
_entity.type
_entity.pdbx_description
1 polymer ?
#
loop_
_entity_poly.entity_id
_entity_poly.type
_entity_poly.pdbx_seq_one_letter_code
_entity_poly.pdbx_strand_id
1 'polypeptide(L)'
;MLLVFLLNAGFVCGIIGVVFNPSACFAAGALMLAAGVGCGILAEVGSFFLALVLYLVYLGGMLVVFAYSVAMSSDLYPEAWTGFIVNGAMVVYYFVVGTSMLWCSVYGGGSTYFGVGVADFESGFGGISLLYGQGGWMLALVGLGLLLTLLVVLELVRGVSFGVFSNSMK
;
A
#
# COMPACT_ATOMS: atom_id res chain seq x y z
N MET A 1 8.04 -19.94 10.34
CA MET A 1 7.90 -20.35 8.92
C MET A 1 6.45 -20.32 8.45
N LEU A 2 5.54 -21.10 9.05
CA LEU A 2 4.13 -21.15 8.61
C LEU A 2 3.40 -19.80 8.75
N LEU A 3 3.68 -19.05 9.82
CA LEU A 3 3.11 -17.72 10.05
C LEU A 3 3.52 -16.73 8.95
N VAL A 4 4.80 -16.63 8.62
CA VAL A 4 5.31 -15.77 7.52
C VAL A 4 4.74 -16.19 6.17
N PHE A 5 4.56 -17.49 5.92
CA PHE A 5 3.91 -17.98 4.71
C PHE A 5 2.43 -17.57 4.63
N LEU A 6 1.68 -17.70 5.72
CA LEU A 6 0.29 -17.24 5.81
C LEU A 6 0.17 -15.73 5.63
N LEU A 7 1.08 -14.95 6.22
CA LEU A 7 1.13 -13.50 6.03
C LEU A 7 1.45 -13.15 4.57
N ASN A 8 2.41 -13.82 3.94
CA ASN A 8 2.72 -13.58 2.53
C ASN A 8 1.54 -13.92 1.62
N ALA A 9 0.88 -15.06 1.85
CA ALA A 9 -0.34 -15.44 1.14
C ALA A 9 -1.47 -14.42 1.35
N GLY A 10 -1.67 -13.93 2.59
CA GLY A 10 -2.63 -12.88 2.92
C GLY A 10 -2.31 -11.55 2.26
N PHE A 11 -1.03 -11.18 2.17
CA PHE A 11 -0.57 -9.95 1.51
C PHE A 11 -0.87 -10.00 0.02
N VAL A 12 -0.56 -11.12 -0.64
CA VAL A 12 -0.85 -11.31 -2.07
C VAL A 12 -2.36 -11.32 -2.30
N CYS A 13 -3.14 -11.98 -1.44
CA CYS A 13 -4.60 -11.93 -1.48
C CYS A 13 -5.15 -10.49 -1.39
N GLY A 14 -4.59 -9.67 -0.51
CA GLY A 14 -4.93 -8.25 -0.40
C GLY A 14 -4.64 -7.48 -1.69
N ILE A 15 -3.46 -7.67 -2.29
CA ILE A 15 -3.09 -7.00 -3.57
C ILE A 15 -4.02 -7.44 -4.69
N ILE A 16 -4.39 -8.73 -4.75
CA ILE A 16 -5.33 -9.26 -5.73
C ILE A 16 -6.66 -8.52 -5.62
N GLY A 17 -7.18 -8.38 -4.40
CA GLY A 17 -8.39 -7.59 -4.13
C GLY A 17 -8.29 -6.15 -4.65
N VAL A 18 -7.12 -5.51 -4.52
CA VAL A 18 -6.87 -4.16 -5.04
C VAL A 18 -6.78 -4.11 -6.56
N VAL A 19 -6.30 -5.16 -7.24
CA VAL A 19 -6.17 -5.13 -8.71
C VAL A 19 -7.52 -5.34 -9.39
N PHE A 20 -8.39 -6.18 -8.82
CA PHE A 20 -9.69 -6.53 -9.41
C PHE A 20 -10.82 -5.56 -9.06
N ASN A 21 -10.51 -4.43 -8.41
CA ASN A 21 -11.44 -3.45 -7.86
C ASN A 21 -12.71 -3.18 -8.72
N PRO A 22 -13.89 -3.68 -8.31
CA PRO A 22 -15.15 -3.28 -8.94
C PRO A 22 -15.63 -1.90 -8.47
N SER A 23 -15.21 -1.43 -7.29
CA SER A 23 -15.44 -0.07 -6.82
C SER A 23 -14.36 0.40 -5.85
N ALA A 24 -14.20 1.73 -5.74
CA ALA A 24 -13.16 2.35 -4.94
C ALA A 24 -13.31 2.09 -3.41
N CYS A 25 -14.51 1.80 -2.92
CA CYS A 25 -14.72 1.47 -1.50
C CYS A 25 -14.12 0.11 -1.14
N PHE A 26 -14.34 -0.90 -1.97
CA PHE A 26 -13.74 -2.21 -1.74
C PHE A 26 -12.23 -2.23 -1.97
N ALA A 27 -11.76 -1.40 -2.89
CA ALA A 27 -10.33 -1.11 -3.05
C ALA A 27 -9.70 -0.65 -1.75
N ALA A 28 -10.34 0.31 -1.08
CA ALA A 28 -9.85 0.87 0.17
C ALA A 28 -9.66 -0.24 1.19
N GLY A 29 -10.70 -1.05 1.40
CA GLY A 29 -10.72 -2.17 2.32
C GLY A 29 -9.62 -3.20 2.04
N ALA A 30 -9.49 -3.64 0.79
CA ALA A 30 -8.45 -4.59 0.37
C ALA A 30 -7.03 -4.02 0.57
N LEU A 31 -6.85 -2.73 0.31
CA LEU A 31 -5.61 -2.01 0.54
C LEU A 31 -5.25 -1.93 2.04
N MET A 32 -6.24 -1.71 2.91
CA MET A 32 -6.02 -1.73 4.38
C MET A 32 -5.52 -3.09 4.84
N LEU A 33 -6.17 -4.17 4.37
CA LEU A 33 -5.80 -5.53 4.71
C LEU A 33 -4.39 -5.86 4.21
N ALA A 34 -4.07 -5.52 2.96
CA ALA A 34 -2.72 -5.69 2.41
C ALA A 34 -1.67 -4.95 3.24
N ALA A 35 -1.92 -3.69 3.60
CA ALA A 35 -0.98 -2.89 4.39
C ALA A 35 -0.78 -3.45 5.81
N GLY A 36 -1.87 -3.85 6.48
CA GLY A 36 -1.81 -4.44 7.82
C GLY A 36 -1.04 -5.77 7.84
N VAL A 37 -1.32 -6.64 6.86
CA VAL A 37 -0.59 -7.92 6.72
C VAL A 37 0.88 -7.68 6.35
N GLY A 38 1.17 -6.70 5.50
CA GLY A 38 2.53 -6.27 5.18
C GLY A 38 3.30 -5.81 6.43
N CYS A 39 2.69 -5.03 7.31
CA CYS A 39 3.29 -4.64 8.58
C CYS A 39 3.61 -5.86 9.47
N GLY A 40 2.76 -6.89 9.45
CA GLY A 40 3.01 -8.17 10.11
C GLY A 40 4.27 -8.87 9.55
N ILE A 41 4.46 -8.87 8.23
CA ILE A 41 5.66 -9.47 7.60
C ILE A 41 6.92 -8.74 8.08
N LEU A 42 6.90 -7.40 8.11
CA LEU A 42 8.03 -6.60 8.59
C LEU A 42 8.33 -6.78 10.07
N ALA A 43 7.30 -6.99 10.90
CA ALA A 43 7.47 -7.31 12.31
C ALA A 43 8.17 -8.66 12.51
N GLU A 44 7.83 -9.67 11.71
CA GLU A 44 8.49 -10.99 11.76
C GLU A 44 9.96 -10.95 11.30
N VAL A 45 10.32 -10.01 10.43
CA VAL A 45 11.72 -9.77 9.99
C VAL A 45 12.49 -8.93 11.03
N GLY A 46 11.86 -8.50 12.12
CA GLY A 46 12.49 -7.71 13.19
C GLY A 46 12.67 -6.22 12.87
N SER A 47 12.00 -5.71 11.82
CA SER A 47 12.06 -4.31 11.39
C SER A 47 10.86 -3.50 11.91
N PHE A 48 10.72 -3.41 13.23
CA PHE A 48 9.54 -2.79 13.88
C PHE A 48 9.38 -1.30 13.57
N PHE A 49 10.48 -0.54 13.47
CA PHE A 49 10.39 0.88 13.12
C PHE A 49 9.77 1.09 11.73
N LEU A 50 10.22 0.32 10.74
CA LEU A 50 9.70 0.43 9.38
C LEU A 50 8.26 -0.08 9.28
N ALA A 51 7.91 -1.12 10.05
CA ALA A 51 6.53 -1.59 10.19
C ALA A 51 5.61 -0.48 10.77
N LEU A 52 6.04 0.22 11.82
CA LEU A 52 5.28 1.32 12.42
C LEU A 52 5.14 2.51 11.46
N VAL A 53 6.19 2.89 10.76
CA VAL A 53 6.13 3.97 9.76
C VAL A 53 5.16 3.62 8.63
N LEU A 54 5.20 2.38 8.11
CA LEU A 54 4.24 1.92 7.11
C LEU A 54 2.81 1.92 7.64
N TYR A 55 2.61 1.43 8.87
CA TYR A 55 1.31 1.47 9.52
C TYR A 55 0.77 2.90 9.62
N LEU A 56 1.58 3.84 10.14
CA LEU A 56 1.15 5.23 10.33
C LEU A 56 0.91 5.97 9.02
N VAL A 57 1.83 5.89 8.06
CA VAL A 57 1.72 6.64 6.81
C VAL A 57 0.64 6.04 5.90
N TYR A 58 0.55 4.72 5.84
CA TYR A 58 -0.34 4.05 4.89
C TYR A 58 -1.74 3.81 5.45
N LEU A 59 -1.86 3.20 6.65
CA LEU A 59 -3.16 3.02 7.31
C LEU A 59 -3.68 4.31 7.96
N GLY A 60 -2.78 5.13 8.51
CA GLY A 60 -3.18 6.40 9.13
C GLY A 60 -3.35 7.55 8.13
N GLY A 61 -2.40 7.73 7.22
CA GLY A 61 -2.39 8.85 6.28
C GLY A 61 -3.19 8.59 5.00
N MET A 62 -2.70 7.70 4.15
CA MET A 62 -3.22 7.52 2.79
C MET A 62 -4.64 6.94 2.78
N LEU A 63 -4.92 5.98 3.67
CA LEU A 63 -6.21 5.32 3.77
C LEU A 63 -7.33 6.29 4.18
N VAL A 64 -7.07 7.22 5.11
CA VAL A 64 -8.07 8.21 5.55
C VAL A 64 -8.44 9.15 4.41
N VAL A 65 -7.44 9.64 3.68
CA VAL A 65 -7.68 10.51 2.50
C VAL A 65 -8.42 9.73 1.41
N PHE A 66 -8.03 8.47 1.17
CA PHE A 66 -8.70 7.62 0.19
C PHE A 66 -10.16 7.34 0.58
N ALA A 67 -10.44 7.02 1.84
CA ALA A 67 -11.81 6.84 2.34
C ALA A 67 -12.64 8.13 2.23
N TYR A 68 -12.04 9.30 2.47
CA TYR A 68 -12.70 10.58 2.28
C TYR A 68 -13.07 10.83 0.81
N SER A 69 -12.15 10.55 -0.12
CA SER A 69 -12.41 10.66 -1.56
C SER A 69 -13.49 9.68 -2.01
N VAL A 70 -13.47 8.43 -1.53
CA VAL A 70 -14.51 7.43 -1.81
C VAL A 70 -15.87 7.88 -1.29
N ALA A 71 -15.93 8.49 -0.09
CA ALA A 71 -17.18 9.02 0.45
C ALA A 71 -17.74 10.15 -0.43
N MET A 72 -16.85 11.03 -0.93
CA MET A 72 -17.20 12.13 -1.86
C MET A 72 -17.58 11.64 -3.27
N SER A 73 -17.02 10.52 -3.72
CA SER A 73 -17.28 9.93 -5.04
C SER A 73 -18.32 8.80 -5.00
N SER A 74 -19.08 8.67 -3.91
CA SER A 74 -19.97 7.53 -3.73
C SER A 74 -21.16 7.62 -4.70
N ASP A 75 -21.13 6.78 -5.73
CA ASP A 75 -22.29 6.48 -6.56
C ASP A 75 -23.33 5.72 -5.72
N LEU A 76 -24.62 6.06 -5.83
CA LEU A 76 -25.72 5.51 -5.02
C LEU A 76 -25.88 3.96 -5.11
N TYR A 77 -25.23 3.31 -6.08
CA TYR A 77 -25.24 1.86 -6.27
C TYR A 77 -23.81 1.34 -6.43
N PRO A 78 -23.13 0.92 -5.34
CA PRO A 78 -21.83 0.29 -5.46
C PRO A 78 -21.98 -1.04 -6.20
N GLU A 79 -21.31 -1.19 -7.34
CA GLU A 79 -21.16 -2.50 -7.98
C GLU A 79 -20.48 -3.46 -6.99
N ALA A 80 -21.23 -4.48 -6.57
CA ALA A 80 -20.73 -5.48 -5.64
C ALA A 80 -19.71 -6.39 -6.33
N TRP A 81 -18.87 -7.07 -5.52
CA TRP A 81 -17.91 -8.09 -5.95
C TRP A 81 -18.53 -9.29 -6.69
N THR A 82 -19.84 -9.30 -6.89
CA THR A 82 -20.64 -10.41 -7.41
C THR A 82 -20.79 -10.42 -8.93
N GLY A 83 -20.13 -9.50 -9.64
CA GLY A 83 -20.05 -9.56 -11.11
C GLY A 83 -19.39 -10.86 -11.56
N PHE A 84 -20.13 -11.70 -12.31
CA PHE A 84 -19.65 -13.01 -12.77
C PHE A 84 -18.29 -12.96 -13.49
N ILE A 85 -18.04 -11.90 -14.26
CA ILE A 85 -16.78 -11.71 -15.00
C ILE A 85 -15.62 -11.37 -14.06
N VAL A 86 -15.84 -10.47 -13.09
CA VAL A 86 -14.81 -10.05 -12.11
C VAL A 86 -14.47 -11.21 -11.18
N ASN A 87 -15.47 -11.95 -10.72
CA ASN A 87 -15.27 -13.13 -9.89
C ASN A 87 -14.53 -14.25 -10.65
N GLY A 88 -14.84 -14.46 -11.93
CA GLY A 88 -14.11 -15.41 -12.77
C GLY A 88 -12.64 -15.05 -12.92
N ALA A 89 -12.32 -13.78 -13.19
CA ALA A 89 -10.96 -13.31 -13.34
C ALA A 89 -10.16 -13.37 -12.02
N MET A 90 -10.79 -13.00 -10.89
CA MET A 90 -10.22 -13.15 -9.55
C MET A 90 -9.81 -14.61 -9.29
N VAL A 91 -10.71 -15.57 -9.51
CA VAL A 91 -10.46 -17.00 -9.25
C VAL A 91 -9.31 -17.53 -10.10
N VAL A 92 -9.25 -17.16 -11.39
CA VAL A 92 -8.13 -17.56 -12.26
C VAL A 92 -6.80 -17.01 -11.73
N TYR A 93 -6.78 -15.74 -11.31
CA TYR A 93 -5.55 -15.14 -10.78
C TYR A 93 -5.12 -15.78 -9.46
N TYR A 94 -6.05 -16.06 -8.54
CA TYR A 94 -5.75 -16.82 -7.33
C TYR A 94 -5.20 -18.21 -7.65
N PHE A 95 -5.72 -18.87 -8.70
CA PHE A 95 -5.23 -20.17 -9.12
C PHE A 95 -3.82 -20.10 -9.74
N VAL A 96 -3.54 -19.12 -10.60
CA VAL A 96 -2.21 -18.90 -11.19
C VAL A 96 -1.19 -18.57 -10.09
N VAL A 97 -1.51 -17.67 -9.19
CA VAL A 97 -0.64 -17.33 -8.05
C VAL A 97 -0.45 -18.54 -7.14
N GLY A 98 -1.53 -19.23 -6.78
CA GLY A 98 -1.47 -20.41 -5.91
C GLY A 98 -0.62 -21.53 -6.51
N THR A 99 -0.80 -21.84 -7.79
CA THR A 99 0.03 -22.83 -8.50
C THR A 99 1.49 -22.37 -8.61
N SER A 100 1.76 -21.09 -8.83
CA SER A 100 3.14 -20.56 -8.84
C SER A 100 3.82 -20.65 -7.47
N MET A 101 3.08 -20.40 -6.39
CA MET A 101 3.57 -20.53 -5.01
C MET A 101 3.85 -21.99 -4.65
N LEU A 102 2.96 -22.91 -5.05
CA LEU A 102 3.15 -24.35 -4.87
C LEU A 102 4.32 -24.88 -5.71
N TRP A 103 4.44 -24.44 -6.95
CA TRP A 103 5.57 -24.80 -7.82
C TRP A 103 6.89 -24.31 -7.23
N CYS A 104 6.92 -23.07 -6.75
CA CYS A 104 8.08 -22.50 -6.05
C CYS A 104 8.40 -23.29 -4.78
N SER A 105 7.40 -23.74 -4.02
CA SER A 105 7.61 -24.54 -2.81
C SER A 105 8.08 -25.98 -3.08
N VAL A 106 7.78 -26.54 -4.26
CA VAL A 106 8.09 -27.95 -4.61
C VAL A 106 9.40 -28.07 -5.40
N TYR A 107 9.66 -27.15 -6.33
CA TYR A 107 10.84 -27.18 -7.21
C TYR A 107 11.88 -26.09 -6.88
N GLY A 108 11.47 -25.01 -6.22
CA GLY A 108 12.39 -24.02 -5.67
C GLY A 108 12.90 -24.52 -4.32
N GLY A 109 14.16 -24.93 -4.27
CA GLY A 109 14.82 -25.39 -3.05
C GLY A 109 14.43 -24.56 -1.83
N GLY A 110 14.00 -25.25 -0.78
CA GLY A 110 13.38 -24.67 0.40
C GLY A 110 14.14 -23.47 0.95
N SER A 111 13.36 -22.50 1.45
CA SER A 111 13.87 -21.41 2.27
C SER A 111 15.06 -20.69 1.66
N THR A 112 14.93 -20.16 0.44
CA THR A 112 15.60 -18.88 0.20
C THR A 112 14.85 -17.85 1.02
N TYR A 113 15.20 -17.78 2.31
CA TYR A 113 15.29 -16.49 2.95
C TYR A 113 15.94 -15.60 1.89
N PHE A 114 15.28 -14.53 1.47
CA PHE A 114 15.97 -13.42 0.84
C PHE A 114 16.87 -12.78 1.91
N GLY A 115 17.80 -13.57 2.46
CA GLY A 115 19.11 -13.13 2.86
C GLY A 115 19.88 -12.83 1.57
N VAL A 116 19.39 -11.84 0.81
CA VAL A 116 20.34 -10.86 0.28
C VAL A 116 21.18 -10.51 1.49
N GLY A 117 22.50 -10.64 1.39
CA GLY A 117 23.43 -10.28 2.44
C GLY A 117 23.25 -8.82 2.85
N VAL A 118 22.21 -8.56 3.63
CA VAL A 118 22.10 -7.43 4.52
C VAL A 118 23.06 -7.83 5.63
N ALA A 119 24.35 -7.62 5.35
CA ALA A 119 25.42 -7.65 6.33
C ALA A 119 24.84 -7.12 7.63
N ASP A 120 24.83 -7.94 8.70
CA ASP A 120 24.20 -7.74 10.01
C ASP A 120 23.90 -6.27 10.38
N PHE A 121 22.99 -5.64 9.66
CA PHE A 121 22.55 -4.29 9.93
C PHE A 121 21.52 -4.51 10.98
N GLU A 122 21.98 -4.40 12.22
CA GLU A 122 21.16 -4.39 13.42
C GLU A 122 19.84 -3.70 13.07
N SER A 123 18.75 -4.46 13.03
CA SER A 123 17.43 -4.03 12.59
C SER A 123 16.78 -3.07 13.61
N GLY A 124 17.62 -2.33 14.34
CA GLY A 124 17.31 -1.38 15.38
C GLY A 124 17.51 0.06 14.93
N PHE A 125 17.65 0.93 15.93
CA PHE A 125 17.64 2.39 15.77
C PHE A 125 18.89 2.95 15.05
N GLY A 126 19.90 2.13 14.76
CA GLY A 126 21.13 2.54 14.06
C GLY A 126 20.87 3.11 12.67
N GLY A 127 19.93 2.54 11.92
CA GLY A 127 19.52 3.08 10.62
C GLY A 127 18.94 4.49 10.71
N ILE A 128 18.19 4.78 11.79
CA ILE A 128 17.59 6.11 12.03
C ILE A 128 18.68 7.13 12.35
N SER A 129 19.67 6.75 13.16
CA SER A 129 20.81 7.61 13.46
C SER A 129 21.59 8.00 12.20
N LEU A 130 21.81 7.04 11.28
CA LEU A 130 22.48 7.30 10.00
C LEU A 130 21.66 8.19 9.06
N LEU A 131 20.32 8.07 9.07
CA LEU A 131 19.44 8.96 8.31
C LEU A 131 19.60 10.42 8.74
N TYR A 132 19.65 10.70 10.04
CA TYR A 132 19.84 12.07 10.55
C TYR A 132 21.29 12.55 10.47
N GLY A 133 22.27 11.64 10.54
CA GLY A 133 23.69 11.99 10.45
C GLY A 133 24.14 12.23 9.02
N GLN A 134 24.24 11.17 8.22
CA GLN A 134 24.78 11.23 6.86
C GLN A 134 23.69 11.50 5.81
N GLY A 135 22.45 11.11 6.08
CA GLY A 135 21.31 11.25 5.17
C GLY A 135 20.65 12.64 5.13
N GLY A 136 21.18 13.62 5.86
CA GLY A 136 20.54 14.95 6.02
C GLY A 136 20.18 15.64 4.70
N TRP A 137 21.06 15.56 3.68
CA TRP A 137 20.78 16.13 2.35
C TRP A 137 19.61 15.45 1.64
N MET A 138 19.50 14.12 1.75
CA MET A 138 18.37 13.37 1.18
C MET A 138 17.08 13.71 1.92
N LEU A 139 17.12 13.84 3.26
CA LEU A 139 15.96 14.27 4.04
C LEU A 139 15.49 15.68 3.67
N ALA A 140 16.42 16.62 3.43
CA ALA A 140 16.10 17.96 2.99
C ALA A 140 15.41 17.94 1.60
N LEU A 141 15.91 17.15 0.65
CA LEU A 141 15.29 17.01 -0.67
C LEU A 141 13.88 16.40 -0.58
N VAL A 142 13.68 15.37 0.24
CA VAL A 142 12.35 14.78 0.47
C VAL A 142 11.41 15.79 1.14
N GLY A 143 11.88 16.53 2.14
CA GLY A 143 11.11 17.58 2.80
C GLY A 143 10.69 18.70 1.85
N LEU A 144 11.60 19.16 0.99
CA LEU A 144 11.30 20.13 -0.07
C LEU A 144 10.30 19.55 -1.08
N GLY A 145 10.43 18.28 -1.47
CA GLY A 145 9.46 17.60 -2.32
C GLY A 145 8.07 17.57 -1.70
N LEU A 146 7.95 17.22 -0.41
CA LEU A 146 6.67 17.23 0.31
C LEU A 146 6.07 18.64 0.38
N LEU A 147 6.88 19.67 0.66
CA LEU A 147 6.42 21.05 0.71
C LEU A 147 5.94 21.54 -0.67
N LEU A 148 6.66 21.20 -1.74
CA LEU A 148 6.23 21.48 -3.11
C LEU A 148 4.91 20.77 -3.44
N THR A 149 4.75 19.49 -3.09
CA THR A 149 3.47 18.79 -3.30
C THR A 149 2.32 19.45 -2.57
N LEU A 150 2.55 19.95 -1.34
CA LEU A 150 1.54 20.67 -0.58
C LEU A 150 1.16 21.99 -1.26
N LEU A 151 2.13 22.78 -1.74
CA LEU A 151 1.85 24.01 -2.47
C LEU A 151 1.07 23.74 -3.77
N VAL A 152 1.47 22.72 -4.54
CA VAL A 152 0.77 22.31 -5.75
C VAL A 152 -0.70 21.97 -5.45
N VAL A 153 -0.95 21.13 -4.43
CA VAL A 153 -2.32 20.77 -4.05
C VAL A 153 -3.10 22.02 -3.59
N LEU A 154 -2.46 22.94 -2.87
CA LEU A 154 -3.11 24.16 -2.38
C LEU A 154 -3.47 25.11 -3.53
N GLU A 155 -2.60 25.26 -4.54
CA GLU A 155 -2.90 26.01 -5.77
C GLU A 155 -4.01 25.34 -6.60
N LEU A 156 -4.01 24.01 -6.73
CA LEU A 156 -5.07 23.27 -7.42
C LEU A 156 -6.43 23.51 -6.76
N VAL A 157 -6.52 23.41 -5.43
CA VAL A 157 -7.77 23.65 -4.70
C VAL A 157 -8.20 25.12 -4.77
N ARG A 158 -7.26 26.07 -4.77
CA ARG A 158 -7.56 27.50 -5.02
C ARG A 158 -8.08 27.76 -6.43
N GLY A 159 -7.55 27.08 -7.45
CA GLY A 159 -8.02 27.22 -8.84
C GLY A 159 -9.47 26.77 -9.01
N VAL A 160 -9.89 25.71 -8.31
CA VAL A 160 -11.26 25.19 -8.36
C VAL A 160 -12.28 26.20 -7.81
N SER A 161 -11.96 26.98 -6.78
CA SER A 161 -12.88 27.98 -6.22
C SER A 161 -13.10 29.20 -7.14
N PHE A 162 -12.14 29.53 -8.01
CA PHE A 162 -12.31 30.60 -9.02
C PHE A 162 -13.03 30.13 -10.30
N GLY A 163 -12.95 28.85 -10.65
CA GLY A 163 -13.65 28.29 -11.82
C GLY A 163 -15.19 28.30 -11.68
N VAL A 164 -15.71 28.16 -10.47
CA VAL A 164 -17.16 28.16 -10.20
C VAL A 164 -17.79 29.55 -10.45
N PHE A 165 -17.05 30.64 -10.20
CA PHE A 165 -17.54 32.00 -10.45
C PHE A 165 -17.68 32.32 -11.96
N SER A 166 -16.89 31.69 -12.84
CA SER A 166 -16.98 31.94 -14.29
C SER A 166 -18.15 31.22 -14.97
N ASN A 167 -18.69 30.14 -14.38
CA ASN A 167 -19.73 29.31 -15.01
C ASN A 167 -21.16 29.71 -14.61
N SER A 168 -21.34 30.70 -13.74
CA SER A 168 -22.66 31.25 -13.35
C SER A 168 -23.08 32.48 -14.16
N MET A 169 -22.30 32.88 -15.18
CA MET A 169 -22.59 34.02 -16.08
C MET A 169 -22.85 33.61 -17.53
N LYS A 170 -23.29 32.37 -17.77
CA LYS A 170 -23.83 31.90 -19.06
C LYS A 170 -25.24 31.34 -18.89
#